data_AF-A0A7C6TYH3-F1
#
_entry.id   AF-A0A7C6TYH3-F1
#
_cell.length_a   1.000
_cell.length_b   1.000
_cell.length_c   1.000
_cell.angle_alpha   90.00
_cell.angle_beta   90.00
_cell.angle_gamma   90.00
#
_symmetry.space_group_name_H-M   'P 1'
#
loop_
_entity.id
_entity.type
_entity.pdbx_description
1 polymer ?
#
loop_
_entity_poly.entity_id
_entity_poly.type
_entity_poly.pdbx_seq_one_letter_code
_entity_poly.pdbx_strand_id
1 'polypeptide(L)'
;MKIHQIDLHYHAGRERAAGKSLRDYVMFAYVTGRRILGITDHANLHITQNPDGSLPPFTKSTENFIKIRAEMDALRSEFPEMQLFLGPELGPEFTHDKMEHALVEVSDYFICESVAFRGHAAQNTQYLLEAIERCSHIAKHTGRPAFLAHPFRSQMYHRYDTFCYGPADYAGPDNITDEEAADFLGTDLIALGDWAAKLSVPIEINGVTLYRAHCLNRPYFRDVVRHAYKVLFSRGVMFVPGSDQHLLSVGEGATPVPEDTFDILGLETKDIVFLERIGARFL
;
A
#
# COMPACT_ATOMS: atom_id res chain seq x y z
N MET A 1 -4.97 20.86 1.41
CA MET A 1 -4.79 19.55 0.75
C MET A 1 -5.80 18.55 1.30
N LYS A 2 -6.26 17.60 0.49
CA LYS A 2 -7.20 16.53 0.84
C LYS A 2 -6.51 15.15 0.75
N ILE A 3 -7.07 14.13 1.38
CA ILE A 3 -6.45 12.79 1.45
C ILE A 3 -6.29 12.18 0.06
N HIS A 4 -7.28 12.31 -0.83
CA HIS A 4 -7.17 11.78 -2.19
C HIS A 4 -6.01 12.38 -3.01
N GLN A 5 -5.43 13.49 -2.56
CA GLN A 5 -4.29 14.13 -3.22
C GLN A 5 -2.95 13.47 -2.85
N ILE A 6 -2.94 12.51 -1.92
CA ILE A 6 -1.76 11.83 -1.40
C ILE A 6 -1.86 10.36 -1.74
N ASP A 7 -0.90 9.86 -2.50
CA ASP A 7 -0.86 8.46 -2.90
C ASP A 7 0.57 7.93 -2.71
N LEU A 8 0.80 7.19 -1.63
CA LEU A 8 2.11 6.66 -1.26
C LEU A 8 2.30 5.19 -1.66
N HIS A 9 1.42 4.67 -2.52
CA HIS A 9 1.53 3.33 -3.08
C HIS A 9 1.00 3.35 -4.51
N TYR A 10 1.90 3.45 -5.50
CA TYR A 10 1.56 3.65 -6.90
C TYR A 10 2.64 3.04 -7.80
N HIS A 11 2.27 2.13 -8.70
CA HIS A 11 3.22 1.43 -9.57
C HIS A 11 3.31 2.14 -10.92
N ALA A 12 4.50 2.62 -11.24
CA ALA A 12 4.76 3.44 -12.43
C ALA A 12 6.18 3.30 -12.98
N GLY A 13 6.98 2.42 -12.41
CA GLY A 13 8.34 2.12 -12.83
C GLY A 13 8.40 1.07 -13.94
N ARG A 14 8.74 -0.17 -13.61
CA ARG A 14 8.75 -1.31 -14.51
C ARG A 14 7.38 -1.94 -14.71
N GLU A 15 6.43 -1.77 -13.79
CA GLU A 15 5.09 -2.37 -13.93
C GLU A 15 4.17 -1.58 -14.86
N ARG A 16 4.73 -0.61 -15.60
CA ARG A 16 4.01 0.17 -16.60
C ARG A 16 3.43 -0.74 -17.69
N ALA A 17 2.20 -0.46 -18.09
CA ALA A 17 1.60 -1.06 -19.26
C ALA A 17 2.46 -0.84 -20.51
N ALA A 18 2.44 -1.80 -21.44
CA ALA A 18 3.23 -1.72 -22.67
C ALA A 18 2.95 -0.42 -23.45
N GLY A 19 4.02 0.26 -23.87
CA GLY A 19 3.95 1.54 -24.58
C GLY A 19 3.65 2.75 -23.69
N LYS A 20 3.61 2.61 -22.36
CA LYS A 20 3.48 3.71 -21.42
C LYS A 20 4.82 4.09 -20.78
N SER A 21 5.02 5.38 -20.60
CA SER A 21 6.18 5.99 -19.93
C SER A 21 5.87 6.36 -18.48
N LEU A 22 6.89 6.68 -17.65
CA LEU A 22 6.65 7.23 -16.31
C LEU A 22 5.79 8.49 -16.39
N ARG A 23 6.06 9.33 -17.40
CA ARG A 23 5.35 10.58 -17.62
C ARG A 23 3.86 10.37 -17.80
N ASP A 24 3.43 9.33 -18.51
CA ASP A 24 2.00 9.03 -18.69
C ASP A 24 1.31 8.71 -17.36
N TYR A 25 2.01 8.00 -16.49
CA TYR A 25 1.54 7.65 -15.15
C TYR A 25 1.50 8.86 -14.21
N VAL A 26 2.54 9.70 -14.23
CA VAL A 26 2.58 10.95 -13.45
C VAL A 26 1.52 11.93 -13.97
N MET A 27 1.33 12.02 -15.29
CA MET A 27 0.26 12.82 -15.89
C MET A 27 -1.12 12.33 -15.45
N PHE A 28 -1.36 11.02 -15.44
CA PHE A 28 -2.61 10.46 -14.92
C PHE A 28 -2.83 10.82 -13.45
N ALA A 29 -1.80 10.67 -12.62
CA ALA A 29 -1.88 11.05 -11.22
C ALA A 29 -2.18 12.56 -11.06
N TYR A 30 -1.52 13.41 -11.85
CA TYR A 30 -1.72 14.85 -11.87
C TYR A 30 -3.16 15.25 -12.20
N VAL A 31 -3.71 14.73 -13.31
CA VAL A 31 -5.08 15.07 -13.78
C VAL A 31 -6.16 14.48 -12.89
N THR A 32 -5.86 13.41 -12.14
CA THR A 32 -6.74 12.85 -11.11
C THR A 32 -6.61 13.53 -9.75
N GLY A 33 -5.86 14.63 -9.66
CA GLY A 33 -5.81 15.51 -8.49
C GLY A 33 -4.73 15.18 -7.47
N ARG A 34 -3.90 14.15 -7.70
CA ARG A 34 -2.77 13.83 -6.82
C ARG A 34 -1.71 14.92 -6.86
N ARG A 35 -1.09 15.16 -5.70
CA ARG A 35 -0.06 16.19 -5.47
C ARG A 35 1.15 15.65 -4.72
N ILE A 36 0.97 14.61 -3.91
CA ILE A 36 2.06 13.84 -3.32
C ILE A 36 1.94 12.43 -3.87
N LEU A 37 2.97 11.98 -4.60
CA LEU A 37 2.98 10.68 -5.26
C LEU A 37 4.23 9.89 -4.89
N GLY A 38 4.01 8.71 -4.34
CA GLY A 38 4.99 7.70 -4.07
C GLY A 38 4.98 6.62 -5.14
N ILE A 39 6.07 6.49 -5.88
CA ILE A 39 6.25 5.42 -6.87
C ILE A 39 6.89 4.22 -6.17
N THR A 40 6.19 3.09 -6.15
CA THR A 40 6.47 1.99 -5.22
C THR A 40 6.51 0.62 -5.87
N ASP A 41 7.12 0.53 -7.05
CA ASP A 41 7.30 -0.76 -7.73
C ASP A 41 7.96 -1.82 -6.83
N HIS A 42 7.57 -3.07 -7.05
CA HIS A 42 8.07 -4.20 -6.30
C HIS A 42 9.57 -4.43 -6.56
N ALA A 43 10.36 -4.49 -5.48
CA ALA A 43 11.80 -4.71 -5.53
C ALA A 43 12.16 -6.19 -5.74
N ASN A 44 11.26 -7.10 -5.37
CA ASN A 44 11.44 -8.54 -5.50
C ASN A 44 10.71 -9.14 -6.71
N LEU A 45 9.79 -8.40 -7.35
CA LEU A 45 9.05 -8.97 -8.46
C LEU A 45 9.86 -9.02 -9.76
N HIS A 46 9.77 -10.20 -10.35
CA HIS A 46 9.70 -10.40 -11.78
C HIS A 46 8.25 -10.16 -12.22
N ILE A 47 8.02 -9.36 -13.26
CA ILE A 47 6.67 -9.14 -13.75
C ILE A 47 6.60 -9.60 -15.20
N THR A 48 5.97 -10.76 -15.36
CA THR A 48 5.46 -11.38 -16.60
C THR A 48 6.47 -11.53 -17.75
N GLN A 49 6.31 -12.57 -18.57
CA GLN A 49 6.90 -12.50 -19.90
C GLN A 49 6.43 -11.19 -20.54
N ASN A 50 7.34 -10.47 -21.18
CA ASN A 50 6.91 -9.43 -22.11
C ASN A 50 5.86 -10.06 -23.06
N PRO A 51 4.91 -9.29 -23.62
CA PRO A 51 3.91 -9.83 -24.55
C PRO A 51 4.50 -10.62 -25.74
N ASP A 52 5.79 -10.42 -26.02
CA ASP A 52 6.58 -11.12 -27.04
C ASP A 52 7.29 -12.41 -26.55
N GLY A 53 7.05 -12.83 -25.30
CA GLY A 53 7.66 -14.01 -24.69
C GLY A 53 9.10 -13.82 -24.20
N SER A 54 9.69 -12.64 -24.36
CA SER A 54 11.04 -12.38 -23.85
C SER A 54 11.05 -12.29 -22.33
N LEU A 55 12.16 -12.76 -21.74
CA LEU A 55 12.39 -12.65 -20.30
C LEU A 55 12.48 -11.16 -19.93
N PRO A 56 11.89 -10.74 -18.80
CA PRO A 56 12.07 -9.38 -18.32
C PRO A 56 13.57 -9.11 -18.12
N PRO A 57 14.07 -7.92 -18.50
CA PRO A 57 15.50 -7.64 -18.66
C PRO A 57 16.36 -7.63 -17.38
N PHE A 58 15.86 -8.07 -16.21
CA PHE A 58 16.60 -7.96 -14.94
C PHE A 58 16.67 -9.22 -14.08
N THR A 59 17.89 -9.38 -13.55
CA THR A 59 18.26 -10.11 -12.33
C THR A 59 17.86 -9.30 -11.09
N LYS A 60 17.99 -9.85 -9.88
CA LYS A 60 17.86 -9.12 -8.59
C LYS A 60 18.83 -7.94 -8.55
N SER A 61 18.47 -6.76 -9.05
CA SER A 61 19.37 -5.62 -9.21
C SER A 61 18.67 -4.29 -8.97
N THR A 62 19.34 -3.41 -8.25
CA THR A 62 18.91 -2.04 -7.92
C THR A 62 18.90 -1.06 -9.10
N GLU A 63 19.45 -1.45 -10.25
CA GLU A 63 19.54 -0.60 -11.44
C GLU A 63 18.20 0.00 -11.90
N ASN A 64 17.10 -0.71 -11.66
CA ASN A 64 15.77 -0.23 -12.03
C ASN A 64 15.33 0.96 -11.19
N PHE A 65 15.55 0.93 -9.89
CA PHE A 65 15.19 2.05 -9.01
C PHE A 65 16.06 3.27 -9.26
N ILE A 66 17.33 3.07 -9.63
CA ILE A 66 18.20 4.17 -10.10
C ILE A 66 17.62 4.84 -11.36
N LYS A 67 17.16 4.04 -12.34
CA LYS A 67 16.53 4.55 -13.56
C LYS A 67 15.22 5.27 -13.26
N ILE A 68 14.36 4.69 -12.42
CA ILE A 68 13.10 5.30 -12.00
C ILE A 68 13.37 6.65 -11.31
N ARG A 69 14.33 6.72 -10.38
CA ARG A 69 14.72 7.98 -9.74
C ARG A 69 15.15 9.04 -10.75
N ALA A 70 16.00 8.68 -11.71
CA ALA A 70 16.45 9.62 -12.74
C ALA A 70 15.29 10.11 -13.63
N GLU A 71 14.36 9.22 -14.01
CA GLU A 71 13.14 9.60 -14.74
C GLU A 71 12.28 10.55 -13.90
N MET A 72 12.08 10.27 -12.61
CA MET A 72 11.31 11.15 -11.71
C MET A 72 11.94 12.54 -11.61
N ASP A 73 13.26 12.62 -11.45
CA ASP A 73 13.97 13.89 -11.32
C ASP A 73 13.82 14.75 -12.59
N ALA A 74 13.83 14.13 -13.76
CA ALA A 74 13.58 14.84 -15.03
C ALA A 74 12.15 15.40 -15.11
N LEU A 75 11.16 14.69 -14.53
CA LEU A 75 9.75 15.09 -14.55
C LEU A 75 9.38 16.18 -13.53
N ARG A 76 10.22 16.44 -12.52
CA ARG A 76 9.93 17.47 -11.50
C ARG A 76 9.66 18.86 -12.08
N SER A 77 10.37 19.22 -13.15
CA SER A 77 10.19 20.51 -13.83
C SER A 77 8.90 20.59 -14.63
N GLU A 78 8.38 19.44 -15.09
CA GLU A 78 7.14 19.35 -15.86
C GLU A 78 5.90 19.36 -14.95
N PHE A 79 6.03 18.82 -13.73
CA PHE A 79 4.96 18.76 -12.74
C PHE A 79 5.36 19.50 -11.45
N PRO A 80 5.55 20.83 -11.49
CA PRO A 80 6.07 21.59 -10.34
C PRO A 80 5.12 21.62 -9.13
N GLU A 81 3.84 21.32 -9.34
CA GLU A 81 2.84 21.20 -8.26
C GLU A 81 2.83 19.82 -7.59
N MET A 82 3.61 18.85 -8.11
CA MET A 82 3.70 17.50 -7.57
C MET A 82 5.01 17.29 -6.82
N GLN A 83 4.94 16.54 -5.73
CA GLN A 83 6.09 15.98 -5.04
C GLN A 83 6.16 14.49 -5.34
N LEU A 84 7.27 14.07 -5.94
CA LEU A 84 7.52 12.69 -6.36
C LEU A 84 8.52 12.03 -5.40
N PHE A 85 8.10 10.91 -4.82
CA PHE A 85 8.90 10.09 -3.91
C PHE A 85 9.08 8.67 -4.47
N LEU A 86 10.22 8.04 -4.21
CA LEU A 86 10.52 6.66 -4.59
C LEU A 86 10.50 5.79 -3.34
N GLY A 87 9.64 4.77 -3.32
CA GLY A 87 9.46 3.90 -2.15
C GLY A 87 9.33 2.44 -2.54
N PRO A 88 10.42 1.69 -2.77
CA PRO A 88 10.35 0.31 -3.23
C PRO A 88 9.45 -0.56 -2.36
N GLU A 89 8.61 -1.38 -3.01
CA GLU A 89 7.79 -2.38 -2.32
C GLU A 89 8.56 -3.67 -2.11
N LEU A 90 8.63 -4.11 -0.86
CA LEU A 90 9.47 -5.20 -0.43
C LEU A 90 8.62 -6.39 -0.02
N GLY A 91 8.75 -7.47 -0.80
CA GLY A 91 8.11 -8.72 -0.45
C GLY A 91 8.63 -9.36 0.85
N PRO A 92 7.95 -10.42 1.33
CA PRO A 92 8.18 -11.00 2.65
C PRO A 92 9.59 -11.54 2.89
N GLU A 93 10.26 -12.01 1.82
CA GLU A 93 11.62 -12.58 1.85
C GLU A 93 12.74 -11.53 1.84
N PHE A 94 12.39 -10.26 1.61
CA PHE A 94 13.37 -9.19 1.50
C PHE A 94 13.75 -8.69 2.91
N THR A 95 14.99 -8.88 3.33
CA THR A 95 15.48 -8.40 4.64
C THR A 95 16.50 -7.28 4.44
N HIS A 96 16.76 -6.49 5.49
CA HIS A 96 17.74 -5.40 5.44
C HIS A 96 19.14 -5.90 5.00
N ASP A 97 19.54 -7.12 5.36
CA ASP A 97 20.81 -7.73 4.92
C ASP A 97 20.91 -7.92 3.39
N LYS A 98 19.77 -7.89 2.69
CA LYS A 98 19.68 -8.01 1.23
C LYS A 98 19.53 -6.65 0.55
N MET A 99 19.48 -5.55 1.30
CA MET A 99 19.44 -4.20 0.75
C MET A 99 20.82 -3.79 0.24
N GLU A 100 20.94 -3.70 -1.08
CA GLU A 100 22.07 -3.02 -1.69
C GLU A 100 22.05 -1.53 -1.32
N HIS A 101 23.23 -0.98 -1.00
CA HIS A 101 23.40 0.43 -0.64
C HIS A 101 22.77 1.39 -1.66
N ALA A 102 22.93 1.07 -2.94
CA ALA A 102 22.37 1.86 -4.04
C ALA A 102 20.84 1.98 -3.97
N LEU A 103 20.13 0.95 -3.49
CA LEU A 103 18.68 1.02 -3.28
C LEU A 103 18.34 2.06 -2.21
N VAL A 104 19.09 2.05 -1.11
CA VAL A 104 18.87 2.94 0.03
C VAL A 104 19.15 4.40 -0.35
N GLU A 105 20.18 4.64 -1.15
CA GLU A 105 20.53 5.98 -1.62
C GLU A 105 19.44 6.61 -2.48
N VAL A 106 18.84 5.82 -3.38
CA VAL A 106 17.81 6.32 -4.28
C VAL A 106 16.41 6.30 -3.69
N SER A 107 16.17 5.69 -2.52
CA SER A 107 14.83 5.57 -1.93
C SER A 107 14.55 6.67 -0.89
N ASP A 108 13.33 7.21 -0.93
CA ASP A 108 12.83 8.17 0.07
C ASP A 108 12.22 7.45 1.27
N TYR A 109 11.61 6.29 1.05
CA TYR A 109 11.01 5.42 2.06
C TYR A 109 10.94 3.97 1.55
N PHE A 110 10.35 3.06 2.32
CA PHE A 110 10.10 1.67 1.91
C PHE A 110 8.69 1.22 2.30
N ILE A 111 8.15 0.26 1.56
CA ILE A 111 6.89 -0.39 1.93
C ILE A 111 7.10 -1.90 1.97
N CYS A 112 6.41 -2.59 2.87
CA CYS A 112 6.64 -4.02 3.11
C CYS A 112 5.35 -4.81 3.02
N GLU A 113 5.38 -5.92 2.30
CA GLU A 113 4.24 -6.84 2.16
C GLU A 113 4.27 -7.97 3.19
N SER A 114 3.14 -8.34 3.78
CA SER A 114 3.07 -9.58 4.55
C SER A 114 3.07 -10.82 3.65
N VAL A 115 3.41 -11.98 4.24
CA VAL A 115 3.14 -13.26 3.57
C VAL A 115 1.64 -13.38 3.29
N ALA A 116 1.29 -13.88 2.10
CA ALA A 116 -0.11 -14.06 1.72
C ALA A 116 -0.84 -15.03 2.67
N PHE A 117 -2.06 -14.67 3.06
CA PHE A 117 -2.93 -15.45 3.91
C PHE A 117 -3.24 -16.84 3.31
N ARG A 118 -3.22 -17.87 4.16
CA ARG A 118 -3.48 -19.27 3.80
C ARG A 118 -4.59 -19.93 4.63
N GLY A 119 -5.47 -19.15 5.25
CA GLY A 119 -6.64 -19.68 5.98
C GLY A 119 -6.44 -19.92 7.49
N HIS A 120 -5.28 -19.61 8.08
CA HIS A 120 -5.00 -19.80 9.51
C HIS A 120 -4.77 -18.48 10.23
N ALA A 121 -5.71 -18.07 11.09
CA ALA A 121 -5.73 -16.72 11.68
C ALA A 121 -4.50 -16.38 12.55
N ALA A 122 -4.07 -17.32 13.42
CA ALA A 122 -2.89 -17.12 14.27
C ALA A 122 -1.61 -16.96 13.42
N GLN A 123 -1.48 -17.76 12.37
CA GLN A 123 -0.34 -17.69 11.45
C GLN A 123 -0.34 -16.39 10.65
N ASN A 124 -1.52 -15.95 10.19
CA ASN A 124 -1.69 -14.70 9.48
C ASN A 124 -1.31 -13.49 10.33
N THR A 125 -1.78 -13.49 11.58
CA THR A 125 -1.43 -12.48 12.57
C THR A 125 0.09 -12.42 12.71
N GLN A 126 0.74 -13.58 12.90
CA GLN A 126 2.19 -13.66 13.02
C GLN A 126 2.92 -13.07 11.78
N TYR A 127 2.44 -13.36 10.56
CA TYR A 127 3.02 -12.79 9.34
C TYR A 127 2.90 -11.27 9.24
N LEU A 128 1.81 -10.69 9.73
CA LEU A 128 1.64 -9.24 9.77
C LEU A 128 2.54 -8.61 10.84
N LEU A 129 2.68 -9.25 12.01
CA LEU A 129 3.60 -8.81 13.06
C LEU A 129 5.06 -8.82 12.58
N GLU A 130 5.48 -9.89 11.89
CA GLU A 130 6.81 -10.00 11.29
C GLU A 130 7.05 -8.92 10.21
N ALA A 131 6.02 -8.58 9.43
CA ALA A 131 6.12 -7.51 8.43
C ALA A 131 6.28 -6.12 9.10
N ILE A 132 5.62 -5.87 10.23
CA ILE A 132 5.82 -4.66 11.04
C ILE A 132 7.24 -4.61 11.60
N GLU A 133 7.74 -5.71 12.16
CA GLU A 133 9.12 -5.79 12.65
C GLU A 133 10.12 -5.50 11.54
N ARG A 134 9.88 -6.05 10.35
CA ARG A 134 10.70 -5.80 9.17
C ARG A 134 10.69 -4.32 8.78
N CYS A 135 9.53 -3.65 8.76
CA CYS A 135 9.46 -2.21 8.53
C CYS A 135 10.34 -1.44 9.53
N SER A 136 10.21 -1.76 10.81
CA SER A 136 11.00 -1.13 11.88
C SER A 136 12.50 -1.39 11.72
N HIS A 137 12.91 -2.61 11.38
CA HIS A 137 14.31 -2.94 11.15
C HIS A 137 14.89 -2.22 9.93
N ILE A 138 14.16 -2.19 8.82
CA ILE A 138 14.56 -1.43 7.62
C ILE A 138 14.71 0.04 7.96
N ALA A 139 13.74 0.62 8.68
CA ALA A 139 13.80 2.03 9.04
C ALA A 139 15.00 2.38 9.93
N LYS A 140 15.30 1.53 10.92
CA LYS A 140 16.48 1.70 11.78
C LYS A 140 17.80 1.53 11.02
N HIS A 141 17.85 0.56 10.10
CA HIS A 141 19.07 0.24 9.37
C HIS A 141 19.39 1.29 8.29
N THR A 142 18.38 1.74 7.56
CA THR A 142 18.53 2.64 6.41
C THR A 142 18.40 4.12 6.77
N GLY A 143 17.79 4.44 7.91
CA GLY A 143 17.39 5.80 8.25
C GLY A 143 16.21 6.34 7.41
N ARG A 144 15.61 5.52 6.55
CA ARG A 144 14.44 5.87 5.74
C ARG A 144 13.17 5.34 6.39
N PRO A 145 12.06 6.09 6.42
CA PRO A 145 10.83 5.60 7.03
C PRO A 145 10.26 4.42 6.23
N ALA A 146 9.47 3.56 6.89
CA ALA A 146 8.81 2.44 6.25
C ALA A 146 7.41 2.18 6.83
N PHE A 147 6.53 1.55 6.04
CA PHE A 147 5.18 1.18 6.46
C PHE A 147 4.75 -0.20 5.93
N LEU A 148 3.73 -0.79 6.59
CA LEU A 148 3.12 -2.06 6.17
C LEU A 148 2.11 -1.82 5.04
N ALA A 149 2.37 -2.42 3.88
CA ALA A 149 1.49 -2.35 2.72
C ALA A 149 0.28 -3.29 2.87
N HIS A 150 -0.88 -2.81 2.41
CA HIS A 150 -2.14 -3.52 2.17
C HIS A 150 -2.41 -4.74 3.09
N PRO A 151 -2.50 -4.53 4.42
CA PRO A 151 -2.48 -5.61 5.43
C PRO A 151 -3.61 -6.64 5.31
N PHE A 152 -4.69 -6.30 4.59
CA PHE A 152 -5.88 -7.12 4.43
C PHE A 152 -6.11 -7.64 3.00
N ARG A 153 -5.19 -7.36 2.06
CA ARG A 153 -5.35 -7.73 0.64
C ARG A 153 -5.50 -9.23 0.43
N SER A 154 -4.62 -10.01 1.04
CA SER A 154 -4.61 -11.47 0.88
C SER A 154 -5.81 -12.16 1.57
N GLN A 155 -6.31 -11.55 2.64
CA GLN A 155 -7.50 -11.97 3.38
C GLN A 155 -8.72 -11.78 2.48
N MET A 156 -8.84 -10.63 1.81
CA MET A 156 -9.90 -10.39 0.83
C MET A 156 -9.82 -11.38 -0.33
N TYR A 157 -8.63 -11.66 -0.87
CA TYR A 157 -8.44 -12.70 -1.90
C TYR A 157 -8.97 -14.07 -1.47
N HIS A 158 -8.58 -14.52 -0.28
CA HIS A 158 -9.04 -15.79 0.24
C HIS A 158 -10.58 -15.86 0.34
N ARG A 159 -11.26 -14.75 0.62
CA ARG A 159 -12.74 -14.71 0.67
C ARG A 159 -13.40 -14.80 -0.70
N TYR A 160 -12.76 -14.32 -1.76
CA TYR A 160 -13.21 -14.58 -3.14
C TYR A 160 -13.08 -16.05 -3.49
N ASP A 161 -11.90 -16.62 -3.24
CA ASP A 161 -11.57 -18.00 -3.62
C ASP A 161 -12.44 -19.03 -2.90
N THR A 162 -12.95 -18.66 -1.71
CA THR A 162 -13.82 -19.50 -0.88
C THR A 162 -15.32 -19.19 -1.03
N PHE A 163 -15.71 -18.31 -1.96
CA PHE A 163 -17.12 -17.92 -2.20
C PHE A 163 -17.86 -17.46 -0.92
N CYS A 164 -17.26 -16.57 -0.14
CA CYS A 164 -17.91 -16.01 1.03
C CYS A 164 -19.12 -15.13 0.64
N TYR A 165 -20.31 -15.40 1.19
CA TYR A 165 -21.54 -14.68 0.83
C TYR A 165 -21.89 -13.50 1.76
N GLY A 166 -21.17 -13.31 2.86
CA GLY A 166 -21.55 -12.33 3.90
C GLY A 166 -22.92 -12.62 4.53
N PRO A 167 -23.31 -11.93 5.62
CA PRO A 167 -24.61 -12.09 6.24
C PRO A 167 -25.73 -11.58 5.31
N ALA A 168 -26.87 -12.28 5.32
CA ALA A 168 -28.07 -11.86 4.58
C ALA A 168 -28.75 -10.65 5.26
N ASP A 169 -28.81 -10.67 6.60
CA ASP A 169 -29.45 -9.64 7.41
C ASP A 169 -28.44 -8.62 7.93
N TYR A 170 -27.62 -8.06 7.03
CA TYR A 170 -26.63 -7.06 7.42
C TYR A 170 -27.29 -5.78 7.92
N ALA A 171 -27.19 -5.52 9.23
CA ALA A 171 -27.85 -4.40 9.91
C ALA A 171 -27.10 -3.05 9.78
N GLY A 172 -25.98 -3.01 9.07
CA GLY A 172 -25.17 -1.80 8.85
C GLY A 172 -23.87 -1.76 9.66
N PRO A 173 -23.03 -0.73 9.41
CA PRO A 173 -21.63 -0.70 9.88
C PRO A 173 -21.49 -0.62 11.40
N ASP A 174 -22.45 0.01 12.09
CA ASP A 174 -22.39 0.20 13.55
C ASP A 174 -22.66 -1.08 14.35
N ASN A 175 -23.07 -2.17 13.68
CA ASN A 175 -23.35 -3.46 14.30
C ASN A 175 -22.22 -4.48 14.14
N ILE A 176 -21.13 -4.12 13.44
CA ILE A 176 -19.96 -4.99 13.31
C ILE A 176 -19.18 -4.93 14.62
N THR A 177 -18.90 -6.08 15.22
CA THR A 177 -18.05 -6.15 16.43
C THR A 177 -16.57 -6.30 16.07
N ASP A 178 -15.70 -6.02 17.04
CA ASP A 178 -14.25 -6.21 16.87
C ASP A 178 -13.91 -7.67 16.60
N GLU A 179 -14.59 -8.60 17.28
CA GLU A 179 -14.46 -10.04 17.08
C GLU A 179 -14.94 -10.46 15.69
N GLU A 180 -16.08 -9.94 15.22
CA GLU A 180 -16.58 -10.24 13.88
C GLU A 180 -15.59 -9.79 12.80
N ALA A 181 -15.03 -8.59 12.93
CA ALA A 181 -14.03 -8.10 11.99
C ALA A 181 -12.73 -8.93 12.05
N ALA A 182 -12.26 -9.28 13.24
CA ALA A 182 -11.08 -10.11 13.45
C ALA A 182 -11.25 -11.51 12.84
N ASP A 183 -12.39 -12.15 13.06
CA ASP A 183 -12.73 -13.47 12.51
C ASP A 183 -12.87 -13.44 11.00
N PHE A 184 -13.53 -12.41 10.46
CA PHE A 184 -13.68 -12.23 9.01
C PHE A 184 -12.32 -12.05 8.33
N LEU A 185 -11.42 -11.26 8.91
CA LEU A 185 -10.08 -11.04 8.38
C LEU A 185 -9.10 -12.14 8.79
N GLY A 186 -9.48 -13.07 9.66
CA GLY A 186 -8.57 -14.07 10.22
C GLY A 186 -7.30 -13.42 10.78
N THR A 187 -7.48 -12.37 11.59
CA THR A 187 -6.37 -11.55 12.11
C THR A 187 -6.72 -11.06 13.51
N ASP A 188 -5.82 -11.23 14.47
CA ASP A 188 -5.93 -10.56 15.77
C ASP A 188 -5.61 -9.07 15.59
N LEU A 189 -6.67 -8.26 15.47
CA LEU A 189 -6.58 -6.83 15.22
C LEU A 189 -5.98 -6.06 16.40
N ILE A 190 -6.17 -6.56 17.63
CA ILE A 190 -5.63 -5.92 18.83
C ILE A 190 -4.12 -6.13 18.88
N ALA A 191 -3.66 -7.37 18.70
CA ALA A 191 -2.23 -7.68 18.64
C ALA A 191 -1.55 -6.91 17.51
N LEU A 192 -2.17 -6.85 16.33
CA LEU A 192 -1.66 -6.09 15.19
C LEU A 192 -1.52 -4.59 15.51
N GLY A 193 -2.58 -3.99 16.06
CA GLY A 193 -2.62 -2.57 16.39
C GLY A 193 -1.60 -2.19 17.46
N ASP A 194 -1.53 -2.97 18.54
CA ASP A 194 -0.58 -2.74 19.64
C ASP A 194 0.87 -2.84 19.16
N TRP A 195 1.16 -3.79 18.27
CA TRP A 195 2.51 -3.98 17.75
C TRP A 195 2.93 -2.87 16.80
N ALA A 196 2.05 -2.47 15.88
CA ALA A 196 2.28 -1.35 14.96
C ALA A 196 2.51 -0.04 15.73
N ALA A 197 1.67 0.25 16.73
CA ALA A 197 1.81 1.42 17.58
C ALA A 197 3.13 1.39 18.38
N LYS A 198 3.44 0.26 19.03
CA LYS A 198 4.69 0.06 19.80
C LYS A 198 5.93 0.32 18.96
N LEU A 199 5.96 -0.14 17.71
CA LEU A 199 7.09 0.04 16.81
C LEU A 199 7.01 1.32 15.97
N SER A 200 5.95 2.12 16.14
CA SER A 200 5.70 3.36 15.39
C SER A 200 5.70 3.17 13.87
N VAL A 201 5.27 2.01 13.41
CA VAL A 201 5.17 1.63 11.99
C VAL A 201 3.75 1.93 11.51
N PRO A 202 3.57 2.81 10.51
CA PRO A 202 2.26 3.05 9.94
C PRO A 202 1.75 1.85 9.16
N ILE A 203 0.42 1.79 9.01
CA ILE A 203 -0.28 0.78 8.21
C ILE A 203 -0.98 1.48 7.04
N GLU A 204 -0.93 0.87 5.87
CA GLU A 204 -1.62 1.38 4.70
C GLU A 204 -3.14 1.17 4.78
N ILE A 205 -3.90 2.23 4.45
CA ILE A 205 -5.29 2.10 4.00
C ILE A 205 -5.25 2.04 2.47
N ASN A 206 -5.41 0.84 1.94
CA ASN A 206 -5.10 0.52 0.57
C ASN A 206 -6.35 0.53 -0.33
N GLY A 207 -6.29 1.32 -1.41
CA GLY A 207 -7.39 1.54 -2.35
C GLY A 207 -7.84 0.28 -3.06
N VAL A 208 -6.89 -0.51 -3.55
CA VAL A 208 -7.15 -1.80 -4.20
C VAL A 208 -7.85 -2.80 -3.27
N THR A 209 -7.47 -2.85 -1.98
CA THR A 209 -8.10 -3.73 -0.98
C THR A 209 -9.58 -3.38 -0.80
N LEU A 210 -9.89 -2.08 -0.72
CA LEU A 210 -11.27 -1.61 -0.60
C LEU A 210 -12.05 -1.77 -1.90
N TYR A 211 -11.44 -1.47 -3.06
CA TYR A 211 -12.03 -1.74 -4.37
C TYR A 211 -12.47 -3.21 -4.50
N ARG A 212 -11.63 -4.13 -4.00
CA ARG A 212 -11.99 -5.55 -3.94
C ARG A 212 -13.17 -5.80 -3.01
N ALA A 213 -13.13 -5.28 -1.78
CA ALA A 213 -14.29 -5.39 -0.90
C ALA A 213 -15.60 -4.89 -1.55
N HIS A 214 -15.53 -3.84 -2.38
CA HIS A 214 -16.66 -3.37 -3.20
C HIS A 214 -17.10 -4.37 -4.28
N CYS A 215 -16.17 -5.02 -4.99
CA CYS A 215 -16.46 -5.99 -6.04
C CYS A 215 -17.20 -7.25 -5.54
N LEU A 216 -17.22 -7.53 -4.24
CA LEU A 216 -18.06 -8.58 -3.64
C LEU A 216 -19.56 -8.21 -3.61
N ASN A 217 -19.91 -7.02 -4.09
CA ASN A 217 -21.28 -6.54 -4.29
C ASN A 217 -22.18 -6.65 -3.04
N ARG A 218 -21.59 -6.49 -1.85
CA ARG A 218 -22.31 -6.36 -0.57
C ARG A 218 -21.61 -5.33 0.33
N PRO A 219 -22.36 -4.42 0.98
CA PRO A 219 -21.78 -3.40 1.86
C PRO A 219 -20.97 -3.99 3.02
N TYR A 220 -21.40 -5.13 3.55
CA TYR A 220 -20.77 -5.84 4.66
C TYR A 220 -19.25 -5.93 4.55
N PHE A 221 -18.72 -6.40 3.42
CA PHE A 221 -17.29 -6.67 3.27
C PHE A 221 -16.44 -5.41 3.40
N ARG A 222 -16.89 -4.32 2.77
CA ARG A 222 -16.23 -3.03 2.88
C ARG A 222 -16.31 -2.51 4.31
N ASP A 223 -17.47 -2.65 4.94
CA ASP A 223 -17.70 -2.11 6.28
C ASP A 223 -16.93 -2.90 7.35
N VAL A 224 -16.69 -4.20 7.16
CA VAL A 224 -15.78 -5.00 8.00
C VAL A 224 -14.34 -4.50 7.88
N VAL A 225 -13.84 -4.26 6.67
CA VAL A 225 -12.47 -3.72 6.47
C VAL A 225 -12.34 -2.34 7.13
N ARG A 226 -13.37 -1.48 7.01
CA ARG A 226 -13.40 -0.17 7.67
C ARG A 226 -13.46 -0.28 9.19
N HIS A 227 -14.24 -1.23 9.72
CA HIS A 227 -14.29 -1.50 11.15
C HIS A 227 -12.92 -1.93 11.67
N ALA A 228 -12.22 -2.81 10.95
CA ALA A 228 -10.87 -3.20 11.31
C ALA A 228 -9.91 -2.00 11.38
N TYR A 229 -9.99 -1.05 10.46
CA TYR A 229 -9.22 0.19 10.55
C TYR A 229 -9.61 1.06 11.76
N LYS A 230 -10.89 1.10 12.16
CA LYS A 230 -11.31 1.78 13.42
C LYS A 230 -10.70 1.10 14.65
N VAL A 231 -10.69 -0.24 14.69
CA VAL A 231 -10.05 -1.00 15.76
C VAL A 231 -8.56 -0.62 15.85
N LEU A 232 -7.84 -0.71 14.74
CA LEU A 232 -6.42 -0.32 14.67
C LEU A 232 -6.19 1.14 15.09
N PHE A 233 -7.04 2.06 14.64
CA PHE A 233 -6.96 3.48 15.03
C PHE A 233 -7.09 3.66 16.55
N SER A 234 -8.03 2.96 17.18
CA SER A 234 -8.22 3.00 18.64
C SER A 234 -7.00 2.48 19.44
N ARG A 235 -6.13 1.69 18.79
CA ARG A 235 -4.85 1.20 19.35
C ARG A 235 -3.67 2.16 19.12
N GLY A 236 -3.91 3.30 18.47
CA GLY A 236 -2.88 4.31 18.20
C GLY A 236 -2.08 4.05 16.91
N VAL A 237 -2.61 3.25 15.99
CA VAL A 237 -1.99 3.04 14.67
C VAL A 237 -2.05 4.33 13.84
N MET A 238 -0.93 4.67 13.21
CA MET A 238 -0.85 5.72 12.19
C MET A 238 -1.15 5.12 10.82
N PHE A 239 -1.81 5.89 9.95
CA PHE A 239 -2.16 5.42 8.62
C PHE A 239 -1.45 6.18 7.51
N VAL A 240 -1.28 5.51 6.38
CA VAL A 240 -0.81 6.10 5.12
C VAL A 240 -1.79 5.78 4.00
N PRO A 241 -2.11 6.75 3.12
CA PRO A 241 -2.96 6.52 1.96
C PRO A 241 -2.16 5.93 0.80
N GLY A 242 -2.69 4.90 0.15
CA GLY A 242 -2.12 4.33 -1.07
C GLY A 242 -3.20 3.74 -1.96
N SER A 243 -3.07 3.89 -3.27
CA SER A 243 -4.03 3.34 -4.23
C SER A 243 -3.69 1.94 -4.70
N ASP A 244 -2.41 1.57 -4.70
CA ASP A 244 -1.88 0.34 -5.32
C ASP A 244 -2.25 0.27 -6.82
N GLN A 245 -2.20 1.43 -7.48
CA GLN A 245 -2.48 1.60 -8.91
C GLN A 245 -1.38 0.96 -9.76
N HIS A 246 -1.76 0.03 -10.65
CA HIS A 246 -0.82 -0.69 -11.53
C HIS A 246 -0.94 -0.32 -13.02
N LEU A 247 -2.14 -0.45 -13.59
CA LEU A 247 -2.30 -0.43 -15.05
C LEU A 247 -3.12 0.77 -15.52
N LEU A 248 -2.65 1.39 -16.60
CA LEU A 248 -3.37 2.42 -17.35
C LEU A 248 -3.77 1.87 -18.71
N SER A 249 -4.71 0.93 -18.73
CA SER A 249 -5.23 0.31 -19.95
C SER A 249 -6.75 0.44 -20.05
N VAL A 250 -7.27 0.37 -21.28
CA VAL A 250 -8.72 0.44 -21.53
C VAL A 250 -9.36 -0.85 -21.03
N GLY A 251 -10.33 -0.73 -20.11
CA GLY A 251 -11.04 -1.86 -19.51
C GLY A 251 -10.46 -2.33 -18.17
N GLU A 252 -9.30 -1.83 -17.77
CA GLU A 252 -8.75 -2.01 -16.43
C GLU A 252 -9.05 -0.76 -15.60
N GLY A 253 -9.62 -0.97 -14.41
CA GLY A 253 -10.05 0.11 -13.53
C GLY A 253 -8.87 0.81 -12.88
N ALA A 254 -8.90 2.15 -12.87
CA ALA A 254 -8.03 2.91 -11.99
C ALA A 254 -8.45 2.71 -10.53
N THR A 255 -7.49 2.66 -9.62
CA THR A 255 -7.73 2.48 -8.19
C THR A 255 -7.63 3.83 -7.48
N PRO A 256 -8.67 4.24 -6.73
CA PRO A 256 -8.65 5.49 -6.00
C PRO A 256 -7.87 5.34 -4.69
N VAL A 257 -7.32 6.45 -4.20
CA VAL A 257 -6.96 6.56 -2.79
C VAL A 257 -8.26 6.49 -1.97
N PRO A 258 -8.35 5.67 -0.91
CA PRO A 258 -9.60 5.44 -0.19
C PRO A 258 -9.94 6.55 0.82
N GLU A 259 -10.12 7.77 0.33
CA GLU A 259 -10.41 8.98 1.14
C GLU A 259 -11.57 8.79 2.12
N ASP A 260 -12.63 8.11 1.70
CA ASP A 260 -13.82 7.89 2.53
C ASP A 260 -13.55 7.08 3.81
N THR A 261 -12.49 6.27 3.81
CA THR A 261 -12.10 5.49 4.99
C THR A 261 -11.31 6.36 5.97
N PHE A 262 -10.55 7.34 5.48
CA PHE A 262 -9.94 8.36 6.33
C PHE A 262 -11.00 9.31 6.93
N ASP A 263 -12.01 9.69 6.14
CA ASP A 263 -13.14 10.50 6.63
C ASP A 263 -13.88 9.82 7.79
N ILE A 264 -14.11 8.50 7.70
CA ILE A 264 -14.74 7.71 8.76
C ILE A 264 -13.90 7.67 10.05
N LEU A 265 -12.56 7.71 9.91
CA LEU A 265 -11.64 7.77 11.04
C LEU A 265 -11.49 9.20 11.60
N GLY A 266 -12.05 10.21 10.92
CA GLY A 266 -11.86 11.62 11.25
C GLY A 266 -10.42 12.11 11.02
N LEU A 267 -9.69 11.47 10.10
CA LEU A 267 -8.30 11.79 9.80
C LEU A 267 -8.20 12.77 8.63
N GLU A 268 -7.44 13.83 8.83
CA GLU A 268 -7.09 14.80 7.80
C GLU A 268 -5.63 14.62 7.35
N THR A 269 -5.27 15.32 6.28
CA THR A 269 -3.90 15.33 5.74
C THR A 269 -2.82 15.64 6.80
N LYS A 270 -3.11 16.50 7.78
CA LYS A 270 -2.18 16.87 8.86
C LYS A 270 -1.87 15.71 9.82
N ASP A 271 -2.75 14.71 9.87
CA ASP A 271 -2.65 13.56 10.77
C ASP A 271 -1.81 12.42 10.13
N ILE A 272 -1.45 12.55 8.85
CA ILE A 272 -0.57 11.60 8.15
C ILE A 272 0.89 11.90 8.50
N VAL A 273 1.30 11.52 9.71
CA VAL A 273 2.65 11.75 10.28
C VAL A 273 3.78 11.27 9.35
N PHE A 274 3.51 10.26 8.52
CA PHE A 274 4.49 9.75 7.56
C PHE A 274 4.97 10.79 6.54
N LEU A 275 4.12 11.78 6.20
CA LEU A 275 4.47 12.85 5.26
C LEU A 275 5.64 13.70 5.77
N GLU A 276 5.66 13.99 7.07
CA GLU A 276 6.78 14.70 7.71
C GLU A 276 8.06 13.86 7.63
N ARG A 277 7.95 12.55 7.86
CA ARG A 277 9.10 11.63 7.86
C ARG A 277 9.78 11.51 6.49
N ILE A 278 9.04 11.68 5.40
CA ILE A 278 9.58 11.70 4.03
C ILE A 278 9.90 13.12 3.53
N GLY A 279 9.67 14.16 4.35
CA GLY A 279 9.94 15.55 4.00
C GLY A 279 8.95 16.16 3.00
N ALA A 280 7.74 15.61 2.89
CA ALA A 280 6.69 16.17 2.06
C ALA A 280 6.15 17.49 2.65
N ARG A 281 5.82 18.43 1.76
CA ARG A 281 5.35 19.77 2.11
C ARG A 281 3.90 19.95 1.68
N PHE A 282 3.11 20.63 2.50
CA PHE A 282 1.78 21.07 2.10
C PHE A 282 1.93 22.34 1.26
N LEU A 283 1.92 22.17 -0.07
CA LEU A 283 1.80 23.28 -1.02
C LEU A 283 0.34 23.77 -1.07
#